data_AF-A0A2E7QZS7-F1
#
_entry.id   AF-A0A2E7QZS7-F1
#
_cell.length_a   1.000
_cell.length_b   1.000
_cell.length_c   1.000
_cell.angle_alpha   90.00
_cell.angle_beta   90.00
_cell.angle_gamma   90.00
#
_symmetry.space_group_name_H-M   'P 1'
#
loop_
_entity.id
_entity.type
_entity.pdbx_description
1 polymer ?
#
loop_
_entity_poly.entity_id
_entity_poly.type
_entity_poly.pdbx_seq_one_letter_code
_entity_poly.pdbx_strand_id
1 'polypeptide(L)'
;MDAQTLMVVFGFAWGAWIIYRIHKRRSSRAEPTASIVNKSKDQQAAMPRIGKPGTLTLEQRKELQENNFTPDNNWSQEEAALILDGVKYLRLVCSKISSQKDGDPPLEVQNALLKFILTEQDIRDHITKWGNDRRAGELGASPKIQLELIQNQQYERVKTEAQKYFTEQ
;
A
#
# COMPACT_ATOMS: atom_id res chain seq x y z
N MET A 1 21.91 27.87 -20.88
CA MET A 1 20.86 26.91 -20.47
C MET A 1 20.66 27.09 -18.98
N ASP A 2 19.42 27.33 -18.57
CA ASP A 2 19.09 27.71 -17.20
C ASP A 2 19.12 26.49 -16.28
N ALA A 3 19.59 26.66 -15.04
CA ALA A 3 19.77 25.56 -14.08
C ALA A 3 18.46 24.84 -13.76
N GLN A 4 17.33 25.54 -13.89
CA GLN A 4 15.98 24.99 -13.71
C GLN A 4 15.58 24.05 -14.86
N THR A 5 16.03 24.29 -16.09
CA THR A 5 15.73 23.40 -17.23
C THR A 5 16.52 22.10 -17.16
N LEU A 6 17.75 22.14 -16.60
CA LEU A 6 18.57 20.95 -16.38
C LEU A 6 17.95 20.00 -15.32
N MET A 7 17.33 20.53 -14.26
CA MET A 7 16.69 19.69 -13.23
C MET A 7 15.45 18.95 -13.74
N VAL A 8 14.61 19.61 -14.56
CA VAL A 8 13.39 18.99 -15.09
C VAL A 8 13.73 17.90 -16.12
N VAL A 9 14.72 18.13 -16.98
CA VAL A 9 15.17 17.14 -17.96
C VAL A 9 15.80 15.92 -17.27
N PHE A 10 16.51 16.12 -16.16
CA PHE A 10 17.03 15.01 -15.35
C PHE A 10 15.91 14.17 -14.72
N GLY A 11 14.85 14.77 -14.18
CA GLY A 11 13.72 14.04 -13.59
C GLY A 11 12.96 13.17 -14.60
N PHE A 12 12.72 13.67 -15.81
CA PHE A 12 12.05 12.92 -16.87
C PHE A 12 12.94 11.82 -17.48
N ALA A 13 14.25 12.09 -17.66
CA ALA A 13 15.20 11.08 -18.10
C ALA A 13 15.34 9.94 -17.08
N TRP A 14 15.24 10.25 -15.79
CA TRP A 14 15.34 9.28 -14.70
C TRP A 14 14.10 8.39 -14.57
N GLY A 15 12.90 8.97 -14.68
CA GLY A 15 11.65 8.20 -14.72
C GLY A 15 11.57 7.25 -15.93
N ALA A 16 11.98 7.72 -17.11
CA ALA A 16 12.03 6.88 -18.32
C ALA A 16 13.08 5.76 -18.21
N TRP A 17 14.22 6.03 -17.56
CA TRP A 17 15.28 5.03 -17.37
C TRP A 17 14.90 3.94 -16.36
N ILE A 18 14.16 4.28 -15.29
CA ILE A 18 13.61 3.32 -14.33
C ILE A 18 12.60 2.38 -15.02
N ILE A 19 11.69 2.93 -15.82
CA ILE A 19 10.71 2.14 -16.60
C ILE A 19 11.43 1.22 -17.60
N TYR A 20 12.44 1.74 -18.32
CA TYR A 20 13.24 0.97 -19.26
C TYR A 20 13.98 -0.20 -18.59
N ARG A 21 14.53 0.00 -17.39
CA ARG A 21 15.26 -1.03 -16.64
C ARG A 21 14.36 -2.16 -16.14
N ILE A 22 13.14 -1.84 -15.71
CA ILE A 22 12.15 -2.85 -15.28
C ILE A 22 11.66 -3.66 -16.48
N HIS A 23 11.48 -3.03 -17.64
CA HIS A 23 11.09 -3.71 -18.87
C HIS A 23 12.18 -4.69 -19.35
N LYS A 24 13.46 -4.27 -19.31
CA LYS A 24 14.60 -5.12 -19.69
C LYS A 24 14.72 -6.39 -18.81
N ARG A 25 14.34 -6.32 -17.52
CA ARG A 25 14.30 -7.50 -16.63
C ARG A 25 13.19 -8.50 -17.00
N ARG A 26 12.09 -8.07 -17.62
CA ARG A 26 11.04 -8.96 -18.12
C ARG A 26 11.43 -9.63 -19.43
N SER A 27 12.15 -8.94 -20.32
CA SER A 27 12.57 -9.50 -21.62
C SER A 27 13.67 -10.56 -21.51
N SER A 28 14.46 -10.57 -20.44
CA SER A 28 15.48 -11.62 -20.18
C SER A 28 14.91 -12.90 -19.54
N ARG A 29 13.59 -12.97 -19.33
CA ARG A 29 12.89 -14.07 -18.63
C ARG A 29 11.76 -14.68 -19.46
N ALA A 30 11.98 -14.88 -20.76
CA ALA A 30 11.15 -15.72 -21.64
C ALA A 30 11.97 -16.96 -22.04
N GLU A 31 11.93 -17.98 -21.19
CA GLU A 31 11.44 -19.37 -21.42
C GLU A 31 12.52 -20.35 -21.92
N PRO A 32 12.58 -21.54 -21.28
CA PRO A 32 11.91 -22.66 -21.93
C PRO A 32 10.88 -23.33 -21.02
N THR A 33 9.71 -23.47 -21.62
CA THR A 33 8.58 -24.31 -21.28
C THR A 33 9.00 -25.78 -21.12
N ALA A 34 8.80 -26.36 -19.93
CA ALA A 34 8.53 -27.78 -19.65
C ALA A 34 9.05 -28.18 -18.25
N SER A 35 8.26 -27.96 -17.18
CA SER A 35 8.25 -28.76 -15.93
C SER A 35 7.68 -28.04 -14.69
N ILE A 36 6.63 -27.23 -14.80
CA ILE A 36 5.82 -26.87 -13.61
C ILE A 36 4.34 -26.96 -13.97
N VAL A 37 3.89 -28.18 -14.24
CA VAL A 37 2.48 -28.55 -14.12
C VAL A 37 2.13 -28.45 -12.63
N ASN A 38 1.12 -27.64 -12.30
CA ASN A 38 0.53 -27.44 -10.98
C ASN A 38 1.35 -26.66 -9.92
N LYS A 39 1.38 -25.32 -10.04
CA LYS A 39 1.15 -24.50 -8.84
C LYS A 39 -0.31 -24.07 -8.86
N SER A 40 -1.08 -24.55 -7.90
CA SER A 40 -2.49 -24.23 -7.73
C SER A 40 -2.70 -22.71 -7.65
N LYS A 41 -3.86 -22.28 -8.12
CA LYS A 41 -4.35 -20.89 -8.11
C LYS A 41 -4.39 -20.27 -6.69
N ASP A 42 -4.14 -21.06 -5.64
CA ASP A 42 -4.21 -20.70 -4.22
C ASP A 42 -2.96 -19.97 -3.66
N GLN A 43 -1.90 -19.76 -4.44
CA GLN A 43 -0.74 -18.97 -3.98
C GLN A 43 -0.66 -17.56 -4.57
N GLN A 44 -1.66 -17.13 -5.33
CA GLN A 44 -1.89 -15.69 -5.48
C GLN A 44 -2.48 -15.22 -4.16
N ALA A 45 -1.72 -14.43 -3.39
CA ALA A 45 -2.19 -13.75 -2.19
C ALA A 45 -3.45 -12.92 -2.52
N ALA A 46 -4.61 -13.56 -2.46
CA ALA A 46 -5.91 -12.97 -2.65
C ALA A 46 -6.27 -12.27 -1.34
N MET A 47 -6.84 -11.08 -1.46
CA MET A 47 -7.34 -10.32 -0.32
C MET A 47 -8.25 -11.20 0.55
N PRO A 48 -8.10 -11.18 1.89
CA PRO A 48 -8.92 -12.01 2.76
C PRO A 48 -10.39 -11.62 2.59
N ARG A 49 -11.25 -12.62 2.32
CA ARG A 49 -12.69 -12.43 2.27
C ARG A 49 -13.23 -12.37 3.69
N ILE A 50 -13.56 -11.17 4.15
CA ILE A 50 -14.10 -10.91 5.49
C ILE A 50 -15.46 -10.22 5.38
N GLY A 51 -16.33 -10.40 6.36
CA GLY A 51 -17.64 -9.74 6.38
C GLY A 51 -18.64 -10.29 5.37
N LYS A 52 -19.72 -9.52 5.14
CA LYS A 52 -20.80 -9.91 4.21
C LYS A 52 -20.56 -9.27 2.83
N PRO A 53 -20.39 -10.07 1.76
CA PRO A 53 -20.23 -9.54 0.40
C PRO A 53 -21.37 -8.61 -0.01
N GLY A 54 -21.05 -7.56 -0.78
CA GLY A 54 -22.04 -6.62 -1.32
C GLY A 54 -22.66 -5.67 -0.30
N THR A 55 -22.02 -5.51 0.86
CA THR A 55 -22.45 -4.56 1.90
C THR A 55 -21.74 -3.21 1.82
N LEU A 56 -20.76 -3.06 0.93
CA LEU A 56 -19.98 -1.83 0.74
C LEU A 56 -20.88 -0.58 0.67
N THR A 57 -20.62 0.40 1.54
CA THR A 57 -21.39 1.65 1.56
C THR A 57 -20.96 2.61 0.44
N LEU A 58 -21.83 3.55 0.08
CA LEU A 58 -21.51 4.60 -0.89
C LEU A 58 -20.36 5.50 -0.41
N GLU A 59 -20.31 5.79 0.89
CA GLU A 59 -19.24 6.60 1.50
C GLU A 59 -17.89 5.90 1.38
N GLN A 60 -17.82 4.61 1.74
CA GLN A 60 -16.59 3.81 1.60
C GLN A 60 -16.17 3.67 0.14
N ARG A 61 -17.13 3.53 -0.79
CA ARG A 61 -16.86 3.49 -2.23
C ARG A 61 -16.18 4.78 -2.70
N LYS A 62 -16.69 5.93 -2.27
CA LYS A 62 -16.12 7.23 -2.60
C LYS A 62 -14.72 7.38 -2.01
N GLU A 63 -14.53 7.02 -0.74
CA GLU A 63 -13.23 7.09 -0.07
C GLU A 63 -12.19 6.16 -0.75
N LEU A 64 -12.60 4.95 -1.16
CA LEU A 64 -11.74 4.05 -1.93
C LEU A 64 -11.32 4.67 -3.27
N GLN A 65 -12.25 5.29 -4.00
CA GLN A 65 -11.95 5.98 -5.25
C GLN A 65 -11.00 7.16 -5.05
N GLU A 66 -11.19 7.96 -4.00
CA GLU A 66 -10.28 9.05 -3.61
C GLU A 66 -8.86 8.54 -3.28
N ASN A 67 -8.74 7.29 -2.85
CA ASN A 67 -7.47 6.61 -2.61
C ASN A 67 -6.96 5.80 -3.82
N ASN A 68 -7.50 6.03 -5.02
CA ASN A 68 -7.14 5.37 -6.28
C ASN A 68 -7.44 3.86 -6.35
N PHE A 69 -8.41 3.37 -5.56
CA PHE A 69 -8.90 1.99 -5.66
C PHE A 69 -10.10 1.92 -6.61
N THR A 70 -10.22 0.79 -7.30
CA THR A 70 -11.44 0.43 -8.04
C THR A 70 -12.29 -0.49 -7.15
N PRO A 71 -13.32 0.04 -6.47
CA PRO A 71 -14.17 -0.76 -5.59
C PRO A 71 -14.95 -1.80 -6.40
N ASP A 72 -14.97 -3.04 -5.89
CA ASP A 72 -15.80 -4.12 -6.42
C ASP A 72 -17.15 -4.15 -5.70
N ASN A 73 -18.23 -4.38 -6.43
CA ASN A 73 -19.58 -4.50 -5.86
C ASN A 73 -19.72 -5.72 -4.94
N ASN A 74 -18.84 -6.72 -5.05
CA ASN A 74 -18.85 -7.87 -4.16
C ASN A 74 -18.10 -7.64 -2.85
N TRP A 75 -17.44 -6.49 -2.66
CA TRP A 75 -16.73 -6.22 -1.41
C TRP A 75 -17.69 -6.00 -0.24
N SER A 76 -17.24 -6.41 0.94
CA SER A 76 -17.89 -6.11 2.21
C SER A 76 -17.44 -4.75 2.77
N GLN A 77 -18.17 -4.27 3.79
CA GLN A 77 -17.79 -3.08 4.54
C GLN A 77 -16.47 -3.28 5.29
N GLU A 78 -16.27 -4.47 5.83
CA GLU A 78 -15.08 -4.85 6.60
C GLU A 78 -13.84 -4.93 5.70
N GLU A 79 -13.99 -5.49 4.51
CA GLU A 79 -12.95 -5.53 3.46
C GLU A 79 -12.52 -4.11 3.08
N ALA A 80 -13.47 -3.22 2.80
CA ALA A 80 -13.17 -1.84 2.47
C ALA A 80 -12.54 -1.08 3.63
N ALA A 81 -13.04 -1.26 4.85
CA ALA A 81 -12.45 -0.65 6.03
C ALA A 81 -11.00 -1.09 6.23
N LEU A 82 -10.70 -2.38 6.06
CA LEU A 82 -9.34 -2.91 6.17
C LEU A 82 -8.39 -2.30 5.13
N ILE A 83 -8.83 -2.15 3.87
CA ILE A 83 -8.03 -1.49 2.83
C ILE A 83 -7.76 -0.03 3.22
N LEU A 84 -8.81 0.71 3.57
CA LEU A 84 -8.71 2.13 3.90
C LEU A 84 -7.83 2.37 5.13
N ASP A 85 -7.97 1.55 6.16
CA ASP A 85 -7.12 1.59 7.35
C ASP A 85 -5.67 1.21 7.02
N GLY A 86 -5.46 0.21 6.17
CA GLY A 86 -4.13 -0.19 5.68
C GLY A 86 -3.43 0.94 4.92
N VAL A 87 -4.15 1.65 4.05
CA VAL A 87 -3.62 2.81 3.31
C VAL A 87 -3.28 3.97 4.26
N LYS A 88 -4.16 4.28 5.22
CA LYS A 88 -3.90 5.32 6.22
C LYS A 88 -2.68 4.97 7.08
N TYR A 89 -2.62 3.74 7.57
CA TYR A 89 -1.49 3.22 8.34
C TYR A 89 -0.19 3.33 7.54
N LEU A 90 -0.22 2.90 6.27
CA LEU A 90 0.92 2.99 5.36
C LEU A 90 1.43 4.44 5.23
N ARG A 91 0.55 5.40 4.95
CA ARG A 91 0.95 6.81 4.82
C ARG A 91 1.59 7.35 6.10
N LEU A 92 1.09 6.94 7.26
CA LEU A 92 1.71 7.29 8.54
C LEU A 92 3.10 6.67 8.68
N VAL A 93 3.29 5.39 8.31
CA VAL A 93 4.60 4.73 8.35
C VAL A 93 5.57 5.42 7.40
N CYS A 94 5.16 5.67 6.16
CA CYS A 94 5.98 6.36 5.17
C CYS A 94 6.34 7.79 5.60
N SER A 95 5.42 8.54 6.21
CA SER A 95 5.72 9.89 6.72
C SER A 95 6.67 9.92 7.92
N LYS A 96 6.80 8.81 8.67
CA LYS A 96 7.83 8.65 9.71
C LYS A 96 9.20 8.29 9.15
N ILE A 97 9.27 7.65 7.98
CA ILE A 97 10.51 7.24 7.31
C ILE A 97 11.04 8.38 6.42
N SER A 98 10.17 9.00 5.65
CA SER A 98 10.46 10.17 4.82
C SER A 98 10.63 11.38 5.75
N SER A 99 11.87 11.86 5.90
CA SER A 99 12.18 13.11 6.61
C SER A 99 11.64 14.29 5.80
N GLN A 100 10.32 14.52 5.84
CA GLN A 100 9.59 15.68 5.33
C GLN A 100 10.17 16.31 4.04
N LYS A 101 9.81 15.79 2.86
CA LYS A 101 9.62 16.61 1.64
C LYS A 101 9.16 15.86 0.40
N ASP A 102 9.40 14.56 0.32
CA ASP A 102 8.88 13.75 -0.78
C ASP A 102 7.45 13.36 -0.42
N GLY A 103 6.50 13.73 -1.28
CA GLY A 103 5.06 13.55 -1.09
C GLY A 103 4.63 12.09 -0.91
N ASP A 104 3.34 11.81 -1.11
CA ASP A 104 2.84 10.44 -1.00
C ASP A 104 3.68 9.47 -1.86
N PRO A 105 4.04 8.28 -1.32
CA PRO A 105 4.86 7.33 -2.06
C PRO A 105 4.22 6.98 -3.40
N PRO A 106 4.98 6.67 -4.46
CA PRO A 106 4.41 6.28 -5.74
C PRO A 106 3.37 5.16 -5.59
N LEU A 107 2.30 5.18 -6.42
CA LEU A 107 1.20 4.21 -6.32
C LEU A 107 1.65 2.74 -6.33
N GLU A 108 2.72 2.45 -7.06
CA GLU A 108 3.32 1.12 -7.14
C GLU A 108 3.91 0.66 -5.80
N VAL A 109 4.55 1.59 -5.06
CA VAL A 109 5.08 1.35 -3.71
C VAL A 109 3.92 1.20 -2.72
N GLN A 110 2.88 2.03 -2.84
CA GLN A 110 1.66 1.90 -2.02
C GLN A 110 1.01 0.53 -2.21
N ASN A 111 0.85 0.08 -3.45
CA ASN A 111 0.25 -1.21 -3.77
C ASN A 111 1.10 -2.39 -3.28
N ALA A 112 2.43 -2.31 -3.41
CA ALA A 112 3.33 -3.36 -2.94
C ALA A 112 3.29 -3.51 -1.42
N LEU A 113 3.35 -2.39 -0.69
CA LEU A 113 3.31 -2.39 0.77
C LEU A 113 1.92 -2.73 1.32
N LEU A 114 0.85 -2.25 0.67
CA LEU A 114 -0.50 -2.66 1.02
C LEU A 114 -0.71 -4.16 0.81
N LYS A 115 -0.18 -4.72 -0.28
CA LYS A 115 -0.22 -6.18 -0.49
C LYS A 115 0.50 -6.93 0.63
N PHE A 116 1.67 -6.45 1.06
CA PHE A 116 2.40 -7.03 2.19
C PHE A 116 1.54 -7.02 3.47
N ILE A 117 1.01 -5.85 3.81
CA ILE A 117 0.08 -5.65 4.94
C ILE A 117 -1.10 -6.62 4.88
N LEU A 118 -1.75 -6.74 3.73
CA LEU A 118 -2.93 -7.57 3.55
C LEU A 118 -2.62 -9.08 3.47
N THR A 119 -1.35 -9.47 3.28
CA THR A 119 -0.97 -10.88 3.20
C THR A 119 -0.63 -11.45 4.59
N GLU A 120 0.03 -10.66 5.44
CA GLU A 120 0.49 -11.07 6.77
C GLU A 120 -0.62 -10.98 7.81
N GLN A 121 -1.04 -12.11 8.38
CA GLN A 121 -2.20 -12.16 9.28
C GLN A 121 -2.04 -11.31 10.54
N ASP A 122 -0.89 -11.38 11.20
CA ASP A 122 -0.64 -10.62 12.42
C ASP A 122 -0.64 -9.10 12.18
N ILE A 123 -0.18 -8.67 11.00
CA ILE A 123 -0.19 -7.26 10.58
C ILE A 123 -1.63 -6.82 10.27
N ARG A 124 -2.43 -7.65 9.59
CA ARG A 124 -3.85 -7.38 9.36
C ARG A 124 -4.63 -7.23 10.66
N ASP A 125 -4.42 -8.13 11.61
CA ASP A 125 -5.12 -8.10 12.90
C ASP A 125 -4.75 -6.83 13.68
N HIS A 126 -3.46 -6.46 13.66
CA HIS A 126 -2.98 -5.21 14.23
C HIS A 126 -3.65 -3.99 13.59
N ILE A 127 -3.69 -3.90 12.26
CA ILE A 127 -4.27 -2.76 11.54
C ILE A 127 -5.78 -2.70 11.71
N THR A 128 -6.46 -3.84 11.74
CA THR A 128 -7.90 -3.92 12.03
C THR A 128 -8.20 -3.34 13.40
N LYS A 129 -7.43 -3.75 14.42
CA LYS A 129 -7.56 -3.21 15.78
C LYS A 129 -7.25 -1.71 15.81
N TRP A 130 -6.13 -1.30 15.22
CA TRP A 130 -5.73 0.10 15.16
C TRP A 130 -6.78 0.99 14.47
N GLY A 131 -7.36 0.53 13.36
CA GLY A 131 -8.41 1.23 12.63
C GLY A 131 -9.72 1.34 13.42
N ASN A 132 -10.09 0.28 14.14
CA ASN A 132 -11.25 0.29 15.04
C ASN A 132 -11.04 1.25 16.21
N ASP A 133 -9.87 1.21 16.85
CA ASP A 133 -9.51 2.10 17.95
C ASP A 133 -9.51 3.57 17.48
N ARG A 134 -9.00 3.84 16.27
CA ARG A 134 -9.05 5.17 15.64
C ARG A 134 -10.48 5.66 15.43
N ARG A 135 -11.34 4.85 14.80
CA ARG A 135 -12.76 5.21 14.58
C ARG A 135 -13.52 5.41 15.91
N ALA A 136 -13.23 4.57 16.91
CA ALA A 136 -13.82 4.72 18.24
C ALA A 136 -13.34 6.00 18.94
N GLY A 137 -12.07 6.37 18.78
CA GLY A 137 -11.52 7.64 19.26
C GLY A 137 -12.12 8.87 18.58
N GLU A 138 -12.35 8.80 17.27
CA GLU A 138 -13.03 9.84 16.48
C GLU A 138 -14.48 10.10 16.95
N LEU A 139 -15.14 9.07 17.50
CA LEU A 139 -16.49 9.16 18.07
C LEU A 139 -16.51 9.69 19.52
N GLY A 140 -15.39 9.68 20.24
CA GLY A 140 -15.34 9.87 21.69
C GLY A 140 -14.56 11.07 22.23
N ALA A 141 -13.53 11.57 21.55
CA ALA A 141 -12.73 12.69 22.06
C ALA A 141 -11.92 13.38 20.95
N SER A 142 -12.12 14.69 20.79
CA SER A 142 -11.30 15.68 20.06
C SER A 142 -10.64 15.23 18.74
N PRO A 143 -10.90 15.91 17.60
CA PRO A 143 -10.53 15.51 16.22
C PRO A 143 -9.02 15.62 15.89
N LYS A 144 -8.14 15.48 16.87
CA LYS A 144 -6.67 15.64 16.76
C LYS A 144 -5.86 14.52 17.39
N ILE A 145 -6.47 13.43 17.86
CA ILE A 145 -5.69 12.24 18.20
C ILE A 145 -5.31 11.56 16.88
N GLN A 146 -4.26 12.06 16.23
CA GLN A 146 -3.47 11.22 15.33
C GLN A 146 -3.05 10.05 16.21
N LEU A 147 -3.71 8.90 16.09
CA LEU A 147 -3.31 7.70 16.83
C LEU A 147 -1.83 7.50 16.52
N GLU A 148 -0.99 7.70 17.52
CA GLU A 148 0.45 7.55 17.35
C GLU A 148 0.72 6.12 16.89
N LEU A 149 1.59 5.98 15.90
CA LEU A 149 2.04 4.66 15.46
C LEU A 149 2.75 4.01 16.64
N ILE A 150 2.11 2.99 17.23
CA ILE A 150 2.73 2.18 18.27
C ILE A 150 3.90 1.45 17.65
N GLN A 151 5.12 1.72 18.14
CA GLN A 151 6.35 1.10 17.66
C GLN A 151 6.47 -0.34 18.19
N ASN A 152 5.59 -1.22 17.73
CA ASN A 152 5.60 -2.65 18.02
C ASN A 152 6.32 -3.45 16.93
N GLN A 153 6.34 -4.77 17.08
CA GLN A 153 6.97 -5.67 16.11
C GLN A 153 6.34 -5.57 14.71
N GLN A 154 5.01 -5.40 14.62
CA GLN A 154 4.30 -5.24 13.35
C GLN A 154 4.71 -3.95 12.64
N TYR A 155 4.79 -2.84 13.37
CA TYR A 155 5.28 -1.56 12.87
C TYR A 155 6.70 -1.67 12.32
N GLU A 156 7.62 -2.27 13.07
CA GLU A 156 9.01 -2.43 12.62
C GLU A 156 9.11 -3.32 11.36
N ARG A 157 8.26 -4.34 11.22
CA ARG A 157 8.18 -5.15 9.99
C ARG A 157 7.70 -4.33 8.80
N VAL A 158 6.61 -3.58 8.94
CA VAL A 158 6.08 -2.72 7.86
C VAL A 158 7.07 -1.62 7.50
N LYS A 159 7.72 -1.01 8.50
CA LYS A 159 8.75 -0.01 8.32
C LYS A 159 9.98 -0.57 7.60
N THR A 160 10.46 -1.75 7.98
CA THR A 160 11.59 -2.42 7.30
C THR A 160 11.24 -2.70 5.85
N GLU A 161 10.02 -3.18 5.57
CA GLU A 161 9.56 -3.41 4.20
C GLU A 161 9.49 -2.10 3.42
N ALA A 162 8.93 -1.04 4.03
CA ALA A 162 8.86 0.29 3.44
C ALA A 162 10.25 0.87 3.16
N GLN A 163 11.21 0.73 4.07
CA GLN A 163 12.58 1.20 3.91
C GLN A 163 13.28 0.61 2.68
N LYS A 164 12.95 -0.61 2.24
CA LYS A 164 13.50 -1.16 0.99
C LYS A 164 13.22 -0.27 -0.23
N TYR A 165 12.11 0.48 -0.19
CA TYR A 165 11.72 1.41 -1.24
C TYR A 165 12.31 2.82 -1.07
N PHE A 166 12.81 3.16 0.12
CA PHE A 166 13.40 4.47 0.43
C PHE A 166 14.94 4.46 0.56
N THR A 167 15.57 3.30 0.75
CA THR A 167 17.02 3.18 1.06
C THR A 167 17.87 2.69 -0.12
N GLU A 168 17.28 2.28 -1.26
CA GLU A 168 18.02 2.03 -2.51
C GLU A 168 18.23 3.35 -3.32
N GLN A 169 18.58 4.44 -2.63
CA GLN A 169 18.98 5.72 -3.24
C GLN A 169 20.50 5.82 -3.40
#